data_AF-A0A6J6IEY5-F1
#
_entry.id   AF-A0A6J6IEY5-F1
#
_cell.length_a   1.000
_cell.length_b   1.000
_cell.length_c   1.000
_cell.angle_alpha   90.00
_cell.angle_beta   90.00
_cell.angle_gamma   90.00
#
_symmetry.space_group_name_H-M   'P 1'
#
loop_
_entity.id
_entity.type
_entity.pdbx_description
1 polymer ?
#
loop_
_entity_poly.entity_id
_entity_poly.type
_entity_poly.pdbx_seq_one_letter_code
_entity_poly.pdbx_strand_id
1 'polypeptide(L)'
;MQDSVEFGDLGLLVVDEQHRFGVEQRAALTQRSDVVPHVLVMTATPIPRTVAMTIFGDLETSTLTELPAGRAAITSHVVPTADKPHFLDRAWERVREEVAKGHQAYVVCPRIGDDAASEPSSDELVPFELHDQVPDAQEPAYETASVLHLYDDLSNGALSSLRVAMLHGRMKPDAKDAVMRDFADGKVDVLVATTVIEVGVDVSNATVMVIMDADRFGVSQLHQLRGRVGRGSAAGLCLLVTHFEADAPPRLRLEAVAQTHDGFALSRLDLEHRREGDVLGASQSGRRSSLRLLSVLRDEEVIVAARDAATALIDSDPELAAHPALAHVVHQAVSDGVEFLDKT
;
A
#
# COMPACT_ATOMS: atom_id res chain seq x y z
N MET A 1 -0.39 -1.14 20.97
CA MET A 1 -1.70 -1.59 21.48
C MET A 1 -1.76 -1.24 22.95
N GLN A 2 -2.94 -0.92 23.51
CA GLN A 2 -3.08 -0.83 24.96
C GLN A 2 -2.79 -2.21 25.56
N ASP A 3 -1.96 -2.28 26.60
CA ASP A 3 -1.48 -3.51 27.25
C ASP A 3 -2.57 -4.35 27.95
N SER A 4 -3.84 -3.97 27.84
CA SER A 4 -4.93 -4.45 28.70
C SER A 4 -6.02 -5.27 27.99
N VAL A 5 -5.76 -5.84 26.81
CA VAL A 5 -6.75 -6.69 26.15
C VAL A 5 -6.44 -8.16 26.44
N GLU A 6 -7.25 -8.74 27.33
CA GLU A 6 -7.27 -10.18 27.61
C GLU A 6 -8.42 -10.81 26.83
N PHE A 7 -8.12 -11.90 26.13
CA PHE A 7 -9.12 -12.70 25.43
C PHE A 7 -9.40 -13.96 26.25
N GLY A 8 -10.68 -14.31 26.41
CA GLY A 8 -11.06 -15.55 27.10
C GLY A 8 -10.83 -16.80 26.23
N ASP A 9 -11.29 -16.75 24.97
CA ASP A 9 -11.12 -17.83 23.99
C ASP A 9 -11.07 -17.21 22.58
N LEU A 10 -9.85 -16.98 22.06
CA LEU A 10 -9.65 -16.33 20.77
C LEU A 10 -9.73 -17.39 19.66
N GLY A 11 -10.88 -17.49 18.99
CA GLY A 11 -11.08 -18.46 17.90
C GLY A 11 -10.72 -17.95 16.49
N LEU A 12 -10.80 -16.64 16.23
CA LEU A 12 -10.56 -16.04 14.91
C LEU A 12 -9.94 -14.64 15.04
N LEU A 13 -8.88 -14.41 14.28
CA LEU A 13 -8.22 -13.13 14.10
C LEU A 13 -8.40 -12.66 12.65
N VAL A 14 -9.09 -11.54 12.44
CA VAL A 14 -9.21 -10.89 11.14
C VAL A 14 -8.33 -9.65 11.13
N VAL A 15 -7.37 -9.60 10.21
CA VAL A 15 -6.47 -8.47 10.01
C VAL A 15 -6.78 -7.85 8.66
N ASP A 16 -7.24 -6.60 8.67
CA ASP A 16 -7.45 -5.81 7.46
C ASP A 16 -6.28 -4.85 7.25
N GLU A 17 -5.87 -4.64 6.00
CA GLU A 17 -4.72 -3.81 5.61
C GLU A 17 -3.43 -4.15 6.38
N GLN A 18 -2.96 -5.40 6.20
CA GLN A 18 -1.89 -6.06 6.96
C GLN A 18 -0.61 -5.23 7.14
N HIS A 19 -0.28 -4.31 6.22
CA HIS A 19 0.93 -3.48 6.33
C HIS A 19 0.98 -2.66 7.66
N ARG A 20 -0.16 -2.48 8.35
CA ARG A 20 -0.23 -1.81 9.66
C ARG A 20 0.01 -2.73 10.86
N PHE A 21 -0.01 -4.05 10.67
CA PHE A 21 0.09 -5.05 11.73
C PHE A 21 1.38 -5.86 11.59
N GLY A 22 2.35 -5.58 12.46
CA GLY A 22 3.66 -6.22 12.42
C GLY A 22 3.58 -7.74 12.66
N VAL A 23 4.54 -8.49 12.09
CA VAL A 23 4.70 -9.93 12.32
C VAL A 23 4.77 -10.26 13.82
N GLU A 24 5.45 -9.41 14.60
CA GLU A 24 5.58 -9.55 16.05
C GLU A 24 4.25 -9.36 16.80
N GLN A 25 3.37 -8.48 16.32
CA GLN A 25 2.05 -8.26 16.95
C GLN A 25 1.10 -9.44 16.68
N ARG A 26 1.22 -10.08 15.51
CA ARG A 26 0.51 -11.33 15.21
C ARG A 26 0.97 -12.48 16.10
N ALA A 27 2.29 -12.62 16.27
CA ALA A 27 2.86 -13.62 17.17
C ALA A 27 2.40 -13.38 18.61
N ALA A 28 2.42 -12.13 19.08
CA ALA A 28 1.97 -11.76 20.42
C ALA A 28 0.49 -12.05 20.67
N LEU A 29 -0.39 -11.93 19.67
CA LEU A 29 -1.82 -12.30 19.81
C LEU A 29 -2.04 -13.82 19.77
N THR A 30 -1.22 -14.53 18.99
CA THR A 30 -1.28 -15.99 18.89
C THR A 30 -0.74 -16.67 20.15
N GLN A 31 0.28 -16.08 20.79
CA GLN A 31 0.90 -16.57 22.04
C GLN A 31 0.04 -16.33 23.30
N ARG A 32 -0.98 -15.46 23.22
CA ARG A 32 -1.85 -15.10 24.35
C ARG A 32 -3.09 -15.99 24.47
N SER A 33 -3.20 -17.03 23.66
CA SER A 33 -4.32 -17.96 23.64
C SER A 33 -3.81 -19.39 23.81
N ASP A 34 -4.48 -20.19 24.64
CA ASP A 34 -4.19 -21.63 24.79
C ASP A 34 -4.49 -22.42 23.49
N VAL A 35 -5.34 -21.85 22.62
CA VAL A 35 -5.71 -22.38 21.30
C VAL A 35 -5.19 -21.45 20.21
N VAL A 36 -4.52 -22.02 19.20
CA VAL A 36 -4.08 -21.25 18.02
C VAL A 36 -5.32 -20.76 17.25
N PRO A 37 -5.54 -19.43 17.15
CA PRO A 37 -6.70 -18.90 16.45
C PRO A 37 -6.61 -19.12 14.95
N HIS A 38 -7.77 -19.20 14.28
CA HIS A 38 -7.81 -19.05 12.82
C HIS A 38 -7.38 -17.62 12.45
N VAL A 39 -6.55 -17.47 11.41
CA VAL A 39 -6.06 -16.15 10.99
C VAL A 39 -6.52 -15.88 9.55
N LEU A 40 -7.31 -14.82 9.39
CA LEU A 40 -7.68 -14.27 8.10
C LEU A 40 -6.97 -12.93 7.91
N VAL A 41 -6.21 -12.82 6.82
CA VAL A 41 -5.51 -11.59 6.47
C VAL A 41 -6.03 -11.05 5.15
N MET A 42 -6.39 -9.77 5.14
CA MET A 42 -6.94 -9.07 3.98
C MET A 42 -6.04 -7.89 3.61
N THR A 43 -5.89 -7.65 2.31
CA THR A 43 -5.11 -6.54 1.75
C THR A 43 -5.70 -6.11 0.42
N ALA A 44 -5.76 -4.80 0.17
CA ALA A 44 -6.19 -4.26 -1.11
C ALA A 44 -5.14 -4.44 -2.23
N THR A 45 -3.86 -4.59 -1.87
CA THR A 45 -2.78 -4.92 -2.81
C THR A 45 -2.49 -6.41 -2.71
N PRO A 46 -2.76 -7.18 -3.78
CA PRO A 46 -2.46 -8.61 -3.79
C PRO A 46 -0.99 -8.82 -3.49
N ILE A 47 -0.65 -9.72 -2.57
CA ILE A 47 0.74 -10.12 -2.37
C ILE A 47 0.96 -11.34 -3.26
N PRO A 48 1.99 -11.37 -4.14
CA PRO A 48 2.29 -12.57 -4.90
C PRO A 48 2.42 -13.77 -3.98
N ARG A 49 1.84 -14.88 -4.39
CA ARG A 49 1.76 -16.10 -3.57
C ARG A 49 3.14 -16.53 -3.08
N THR A 50 4.17 -16.41 -3.91
CA THR A 50 5.55 -16.76 -3.55
C THR A 50 6.14 -15.86 -2.47
N VAL A 51 5.84 -14.56 -2.51
CA VAL A 51 6.22 -13.61 -1.47
C VAL A 51 5.46 -13.90 -0.19
N ALA A 52 4.17 -14.21 -0.28
CA ALA A 52 3.38 -14.62 0.86
C ALA A 52 3.93 -15.92 1.49
N MET A 53 4.29 -16.91 0.67
CA MET A 53 4.89 -18.17 1.12
C MET A 53 6.26 -17.99 1.79
N THR A 54 7.09 -17.07 1.28
CA THR A 54 8.45 -16.88 1.79
C THR A 54 8.47 -16.06 3.07
N ILE A 55 7.60 -15.04 3.18
CA ILE A 55 7.58 -14.11 4.32
C ILE A 55 6.62 -14.55 5.41
N PHE A 56 5.47 -15.09 5.02
CA PHE A 56 4.39 -15.41 5.96
C PHE A 56 4.19 -16.92 6.16
N GLY A 57 5.01 -17.75 5.52
CA GLY A 57 4.98 -19.21 5.67
C GLY A 57 3.70 -19.82 5.07
N ASP A 58 3.04 -20.65 5.86
CA ASP A 58 1.88 -21.45 5.44
C ASP A 58 0.57 -20.65 5.45
N LEU A 59 0.49 -19.61 4.62
CA LEU A 59 -0.77 -18.90 4.35
C LEU A 59 -1.39 -19.42 3.04
N GLU A 60 -2.60 -19.96 3.15
CA GLU A 60 -3.45 -20.18 1.99
C GLU A 60 -3.92 -18.83 1.43
N THR A 61 -3.82 -18.67 0.11
CA THR A 61 -4.12 -17.40 -0.56
C THR A 61 -5.39 -17.53 -1.40
N SER A 62 -6.41 -16.74 -1.05
CA SER A 62 -7.62 -16.55 -1.85
C SER A 62 -7.62 -15.16 -2.47
N THR A 63 -8.05 -15.06 -3.73
CA THR A 63 -7.89 -13.85 -4.54
C THR A 63 -9.21 -13.46 -5.17
N LEU A 64 -9.65 -12.22 -4.95
CA LEU A 64 -10.85 -11.66 -5.57
C LEU A 64 -10.42 -10.75 -6.73
N THR A 65 -10.52 -11.26 -7.96
CA THR A 65 -10.05 -10.56 -9.18
C THR A 65 -11.13 -9.73 -9.86
N GLU A 66 -12.40 -10.01 -9.56
CA GLU A 66 -13.54 -9.35 -10.20
C GLU A 66 -13.92 -8.05 -9.48
N LEU A 67 -14.27 -7.03 -10.24
CA LEU A 67 -14.82 -5.79 -9.69
C LEU A 67 -16.27 -6.02 -9.25
N PRO A 68 -16.72 -5.40 -8.14
CA PRO A 68 -18.13 -5.43 -7.76
C PRO A 68 -19.04 -4.92 -8.88
N ALA A 69 -20.20 -5.53 -9.03
CA ALA A 69 -21.18 -5.15 -10.05
C ALA A 69 -21.55 -3.65 -9.93
N GLY A 70 -21.54 -2.94 -11.07
CA GLY A 70 -21.89 -1.51 -11.13
C GLY A 70 -20.72 -0.55 -10.93
N ARG A 71 -19.51 -1.05 -10.66
CA ARG A 71 -18.31 -0.20 -10.57
C ARG A 71 -17.81 0.20 -11.96
N ALA A 72 -17.76 1.50 -12.23
CA ALA A 72 -17.20 2.02 -13.46
C ALA A 72 -15.66 1.89 -13.47
N ALA A 73 -15.08 1.70 -14.66
CA ALA A 73 -13.64 1.66 -14.81
C ALA A 73 -13.00 3.01 -14.45
N ILE A 74 -11.77 2.95 -13.93
CA ILE A 74 -10.96 4.13 -13.62
C ILE A 74 -9.92 4.25 -14.70
N THR A 75 -9.83 5.36 -15.43
CA THR A 75 -8.73 5.60 -16.37
C THR A 75 -7.59 6.34 -15.67
N SER A 76 -6.35 5.89 -15.86
CA SER A 76 -5.16 6.50 -15.26
C SER A 76 -4.25 7.14 -16.31
N HIS A 77 -3.76 8.34 -16.04
CA HIS A 77 -2.82 9.06 -16.90
C HIS A 77 -1.71 9.72 -16.10
N VAL A 78 -0.49 9.70 -16.63
CA VAL A 78 0.62 10.48 -16.06
C VAL A 78 0.59 11.89 -16.66
N VAL A 79 0.83 12.89 -15.81
CA VAL A 79 0.91 14.33 -16.13
C VAL A 79 2.37 14.75 -16.00
N PRO A 80 3.17 14.70 -17.09
CA PRO A 80 4.60 15.01 -17.06
C PRO A 80 4.83 16.52 -17.14
N THR A 81 5.00 17.18 -16.00
CA THR A 81 5.13 18.64 -15.93
C THR A 81 6.51 19.14 -16.38
N ALA A 82 7.55 18.29 -16.34
CA ALA A 82 8.87 18.61 -16.86
C ALA A 82 8.86 18.80 -18.39
N ASP A 83 8.27 17.86 -19.11
CA ASP A 83 8.22 17.89 -20.58
C ASP A 83 7.08 18.78 -21.10
N LYS A 84 5.94 18.77 -20.39
CA LYS A 84 4.69 19.40 -20.83
C LYS A 84 4.02 20.14 -19.67
N PRO A 85 4.54 21.31 -19.26
CA PRO A 85 3.98 22.07 -18.13
C PRO A 85 2.47 22.36 -18.25
N HIS A 86 2.01 22.70 -19.46
CA HIS A 86 0.60 22.96 -19.77
C HIS A 86 -0.35 21.78 -19.51
N PHE A 87 0.15 20.55 -19.33
CA PHE A 87 -0.69 19.42 -18.97
C PHE A 87 -1.22 19.54 -17.54
N LEU A 88 -0.51 20.26 -16.65
CA LEU A 88 -0.99 20.54 -15.30
C LEU A 88 -2.20 21.48 -15.33
N ASP A 89 -2.14 22.54 -16.16
CA ASP A 89 -3.28 23.44 -16.37
C ASP A 89 -4.49 22.68 -16.92
N ARG A 90 -4.24 21.77 -17.88
CA ARG A 90 -5.28 20.90 -18.43
C ARG A 90 -5.88 19.95 -17.37
N ALA A 91 -5.07 19.45 -16.44
CA ALA A 91 -5.54 18.63 -15.32
C ALA A 91 -6.52 19.43 -14.44
N TRP A 92 -6.20 20.69 -14.12
CA TRP A 92 -7.11 21.57 -13.35
C TRP A 92 -8.38 21.92 -14.13
N GLU A 93 -8.29 22.17 -15.44
CA GLU A 93 -9.47 22.29 -16.28
C GLU A 93 -10.36 21.05 -16.22
N ARG A 94 -9.76 19.86 -16.26
CA ARG A 94 -10.50 18.60 -16.17
C ARG A 94 -11.19 18.43 -14.81
N VAL A 95 -10.54 18.84 -13.71
CA VAL A 95 -11.17 18.88 -12.39
C VAL A 95 -12.41 19.79 -12.41
N ARG A 96 -12.30 21.00 -12.97
CA ARG A 96 -13.44 21.93 -13.09
C ARG A 96 -14.56 21.36 -13.96
N GLU A 97 -14.24 20.69 -15.07
CA GLU A 97 -15.22 20.03 -15.94
C GLU A 97 -16.02 18.95 -15.20
N GLU A 98 -15.38 18.13 -14.39
CA GLU A 98 -16.03 17.07 -13.61
C GLU A 98 -16.88 17.64 -12.47
N VAL A 99 -16.36 18.64 -11.76
CA VAL A 99 -17.12 19.33 -10.71
C VAL A 99 -18.34 20.05 -11.28
N ALA A 100 -18.24 20.66 -12.47
CA ALA A 100 -19.38 21.28 -13.15
C ALA A 100 -20.49 20.28 -13.52
N LYS A 101 -20.18 18.99 -13.63
CA LYS A 101 -21.17 17.90 -13.81
C LYS A 101 -21.81 17.46 -12.49
N GLY A 102 -21.40 18.04 -11.36
CA GLY A 102 -21.86 17.68 -10.02
C GLY A 102 -21.00 16.61 -9.33
N HIS A 103 -19.84 16.26 -9.88
CA HIS A 103 -18.91 15.32 -9.25
C HIS A 103 -17.93 16.02 -8.31
N GLN A 104 -17.12 15.23 -7.62
CA GLN A 104 -16.12 15.72 -6.66
C GLN A 104 -14.73 15.18 -6.99
N ALA A 105 -13.71 15.88 -6.51
CA ALA A 105 -12.31 15.55 -6.78
C ALA A 105 -11.46 15.48 -5.51
N TYR A 106 -10.52 14.55 -5.51
CA TYR A 106 -9.41 14.51 -4.57
C TYR A 106 -8.15 15.07 -5.22
N VAL A 107 -7.40 15.86 -4.45
CA VAL A 107 -6.05 16.30 -4.79
C VAL A 107 -5.13 15.88 -3.64
N VAL A 108 -4.19 14.98 -3.90
CA VAL A 108 -3.32 14.39 -2.89
C VAL A 108 -1.89 14.85 -3.08
N CYS A 109 -1.19 15.21 -2.02
CA CYS A 109 0.25 15.48 -2.07
C CYS A 109 0.98 14.85 -0.87
N PRO A 110 2.30 14.64 -0.96
CA PRO A 110 3.02 13.80 0.00
C PRO A 110 3.31 14.51 1.33
N ARG A 111 3.37 15.85 1.36
CA ARG A 111 3.79 16.64 2.53
C ARG A 111 2.68 17.52 3.09
N ILE A 112 2.75 17.83 4.38
CA ILE A 112 1.81 18.76 5.03
C ILE A 112 2.27 20.23 4.85
N GLY A 113 3.57 20.52 5.00
CA GLY A 113 4.15 21.88 4.98
C GLY A 113 5.67 21.89 4.73
N ASP A 114 6.28 23.07 4.82
CA ASP A 114 7.68 23.33 4.43
C ASP A 114 8.74 22.82 5.40
N ASP A 115 8.35 22.39 6.61
CA ASP A 115 9.27 21.88 7.61
C ASP A 115 10.00 20.62 7.08
N ALA A 116 11.18 20.82 6.49
CA ALA A 116 12.05 19.79 5.94
C ALA A 116 12.64 18.84 7.00
N ALA A 117 12.22 18.97 8.26
CA ALA A 117 12.74 18.21 9.39
C ALA A 117 11.65 17.73 10.37
N SER A 118 10.39 17.69 9.93
CA SER A 118 9.35 17.02 10.72
C SER A 118 8.93 15.74 10.04
N GLU A 119 9.72 14.70 10.31
CA GLU A 119 9.15 13.36 10.49
C GLU A 119 7.79 13.49 11.24
N PRO A 120 6.78 12.67 10.91
CA PRO A 120 5.52 12.69 11.63
C PRO A 120 5.81 12.67 13.14
N SER A 121 5.30 13.68 13.86
CA SER A 121 5.48 13.79 15.30
C SER A 121 5.14 12.46 15.94
N SER A 122 6.10 11.93 16.68
CA SER A 122 6.20 10.57 17.21
C SER A 122 5.13 10.16 18.25
N ASP A 123 3.94 10.77 18.25
CA ASP A 123 2.89 10.50 19.24
C ASP A 123 1.47 10.30 18.68
N GLU A 124 1.27 10.29 17.36
CA GLU A 124 0.01 9.82 16.77
C GLU A 124 0.26 8.97 15.53
N LEU A 125 0.14 7.64 15.71
CA LEU A 125 0.03 6.62 14.67
C LEU A 125 0.91 6.87 13.44
N VAL A 126 2.23 6.79 13.62
CA VAL A 126 3.14 6.49 12.52
C VAL A 126 2.74 5.09 12.03
N PRO A 127 2.24 4.91 10.79
CA PRO A 127 2.23 3.59 10.17
C PRO A 127 3.66 3.07 10.25
N PHE A 128 3.85 1.76 10.35
CA PHE A 128 5.16 1.12 10.30
C PHE A 128 5.87 1.56 9.01
N GLU A 129 6.58 2.68 9.06
CA GLU A 129 7.50 3.12 8.04
C GLU A 129 8.69 2.17 8.16
N LEU A 130 8.57 1.03 7.47
CA LEU A 130 9.72 0.50 6.76
C LEU A 130 10.26 1.71 6.01
N HIS A 131 11.36 2.26 6.50
CA HIS A 131 12.05 3.36 5.87
C HIS A 131 12.18 3.02 4.39
N ASP A 132 11.31 3.60 3.54
CA ASP A 132 11.45 3.63 2.09
C ASP A 132 12.62 4.60 1.79
N GLN A 133 13.80 4.31 2.37
CA GLN A 133 15.05 4.89 1.92
C GLN A 133 15.29 4.30 0.55
N VAL A 134 14.77 5.00 -0.46
CA VAL A 134 15.32 4.94 -1.81
C VAL A 134 16.82 5.12 -1.64
N PRO A 135 17.66 4.10 -1.91
CA PRO A 135 19.08 4.23 -1.70
C PRO A 135 19.58 5.29 -2.68
N ASP A 136 20.02 6.42 -2.14
CA ASP A 136 20.83 7.42 -2.84
C ASP A 136 20.20 7.99 -4.13
N ALA A 137 18.89 8.31 -4.10
CA ALA A 137 18.35 9.23 -5.09
C ALA A 137 18.78 10.65 -4.70
N GLN A 138 19.68 11.26 -5.50
CA GLN A 138 19.99 12.68 -5.40
C GLN A 138 18.72 13.49 -5.10
N GLU A 139 18.75 14.32 -4.06
CA GLU A 139 17.65 15.24 -3.75
C GLU A 139 17.24 15.96 -5.04
N PRO A 140 16.01 15.77 -5.53
CA PRO A 140 15.62 16.37 -6.79
C PRO A 140 15.52 17.89 -6.63
N ALA A 141 15.84 18.61 -7.71
CA ALA A 141 15.94 20.07 -7.76
C ALA A 141 14.58 20.82 -7.73
N TYR A 142 13.50 20.20 -7.26
CA TYR A 142 12.17 20.80 -7.18
C TYR A 142 11.58 20.69 -5.77
N GLU A 143 10.90 21.75 -5.36
CA GLU A 143 10.21 21.84 -4.08
C GLU A 143 8.99 20.92 -4.09
N THR A 144 8.95 19.97 -3.15
CA THR A 144 7.85 19.00 -3.05
C THR A 144 6.56 19.70 -2.60
N ALA A 145 5.45 19.39 -3.25
CA ALA A 145 4.14 19.97 -2.96
C ALA A 145 3.71 19.68 -1.52
N SER A 146 3.35 20.75 -0.80
CA SER A 146 2.78 20.68 0.54
C SER A 146 1.27 20.92 0.48
N VAL A 147 0.49 20.26 1.34
CA VAL A 147 -0.96 20.44 1.39
C VAL A 147 -1.32 21.89 1.69
N LEU A 148 -0.58 22.57 2.57
CA LEU A 148 -0.84 23.96 2.93
C LEU A 148 -0.66 24.90 1.74
N HIS A 149 0.47 24.82 1.02
CA HIS A 149 0.70 25.65 -0.16
C HIS A 149 -0.24 25.29 -1.30
N LEU A 150 -0.41 24.01 -1.58
CA LEU A 150 -1.29 23.54 -2.64
C LEU A 150 -2.74 23.95 -2.40
N TYR A 151 -3.21 23.90 -1.16
CA TYR A 151 -4.54 24.39 -0.82
C TYR A 151 -4.67 25.89 -1.10
N ASP A 152 -3.71 26.71 -0.69
CA ASP A 152 -3.76 28.16 -0.93
C ASP A 152 -3.68 28.50 -2.43
N ASP A 153 -2.74 27.89 -3.15
CA ASP A 153 -2.53 28.07 -4.59
C ASP A 153 -3.76 27.66 -5.40
N LEU A 154 -4.38 26.53 -5.07
CA LEU A 154 -5.57 26.05 -5.79
C LEU A 154 -6.80 26.87 -5.43
N SER A 155 -6.98 27.22 -4.15
CA SER A 155 -8.13 28.00 -3.69
C SER A 155 -8.10 29.44 -4.19
N ASN A 156 -6.91 30.04 -4.36
CA ASN A 156 -6.75 31.40 -4.88
C ASN A 156 -6.49 31.44 -6.38
N GLY A 157 -6.11 30.30 -6.99
CA GLY A 157 -5.74 30.19 -8.39
C GLY A 157 -6.72 29.36 -9.19
N ALA A 158 -6.24 28.20 -9.66
CA ALA A 158 -6.93 27.39 -10.67
C ALA A 158 -8.32 26.89 -10.24
N LEU A 159 -8.57 26.69 -8.96
CA LEU A 159 -9.83 26.15 -8.44
C LEU A 159 -10.62 27.18 -7.61
N SER A 160 -10.31 28.47 -7.76
CA SER A 160 -10.94 29.58 -7.02
C SER A 160 -12.46 29.74 -7.21
N SER A 161 -13.02 29.10 -8.23
CA SER A 161 -14.47 29.06 -8.46
C SER A 161 -15.18 27.89 -7.77
N LEU A 162 -14.44 27.01 -7.09
CA LEU A 162 -14.94 25.79 -6.45
C LEU A 162 -14.84 25.86 -4.93
N ARG A 163 -15.61 25.03 -4.24
CA ARG A 163 -15.54 24.87 -2.79
C ARG A 163 -14.41 23.90 -2.44
N VAL A 164 -13.24 24.44 -2.16
CA VAL A 164 -12.04 23.66 -1.83
C VAL A 164 -11.93 23.52 -0.30
N ALA A 165 -11.60 22.33 0.19
CA ALA A 165 -11.26 22.09 1.59
C ALA A 165 -9.94 21.34 1.72
N MET A 166 -9.37 21.38 2.92
CA MET A 166 -8.07 20.77 3.23
C MET A 166 -8.22 19.65 4.26
N LEU A 167 -7.44 18.58 4.13
CA LEU A 167 -7.35 17.51 5.14
C LEU A 167 -5.92 16.98 5.30
N HIS A 168 -5.38 17.03 6.52
CA HIS A 168 -4.05 16.48 6.80
C HIS A 168 -3.91 15.87 8.20
N GLY A 169 -2.83 15.13 8.42
CA GLY A 169 -2.58 14.35 9.65
C GLY A 169 -2.59 15.18 10.93
N ARG A 170 -2.07 16.41 10.88
CA ARG A 170 -2.01 17.32 12.06
C ARG A 170 -3.35 17.96 12.46
N MET A 171 -4.45 17.71 11.75
CA MET A 171 -5.76 18.26 12.12
C MET A 171 -6.35 17.49 13.31
N LYS A 172 -7.07 18.21 14.17
CA LYS A 172 -7.84 17.59 15.27
C LYS A 172 -8.87 16.58 14.71
N PRO A 173 -9.10 15.43 15.37
CA PRO A 173 -10.04 14.41 14.91
C PRO A 173 -11.42 14.96 14.53
N ASP A 174 -12.05 15.75 15.41
CA ASP A 174 -13.37 16.34 15.15
C ASP A 174 -13.41 17.22 13.89
N ALA A 175 -12.31 17.92 13.58
CA ALA A 175 -12.20 18.75 12.39
C ALA A 175 -12.04 17.90 11.12
N LYS A 176 -11.25 16.81 11.18
CA LYS A 176 -11.13 15.84 10.08
C LYS A 176 -12.51 15.23 9.76
N ASP A 177 -13.23 14.80 10.78
CA ASP A 177 -14.55 14.20 10.63
C ASP A 177 -15.59 15.19 10.09
N ALA A 178 -15.50 16.47 10.47
CA ALA A 178 -16.36 17.51 9.90
C ALA A 178 -16.09 17.71 8.41
N VAL A 179 -14.82 17.87 8.01
CA VAL A 179 -14.44 18.04 6.59
C VAL A 179 -14.83 16.82 5.75
N MET A 180 -14.60 15.61 6.26
CA MET A 180 -14.98 14.38 5.54
C MET A 180 -16.51 14.26 5.38
N ARG A 181 -17.29 14.66 6.38
CA ARG A 181 -18.75 14.71 6.25
C ARG A 181 -19.20 15.74 5.24
N ASP A 182 -18.65 16.94 5.27
CA ASP A 182 -18.99 18.00 4.31
C ASP A 182 -18.59 17.63 2.88
N PHE A 183 -17.49 16.90 2.71
CA PHE A 183 -17.13 16.31 1.43
C PHE A 183 -18.12 15.21 1.03
N ALA A 184 -18.43 14.23 1.88
CA ALA A 184 -19.41 13.19 1.55
C ALA A 184 -20.81 13.74 1.22
N ASP A 185 -21.22 14.85 1.86
CA ASP A 185 -22.49 15.54 1.64
C ASP A 185 -22.51 16.41 0.36
N GLY A 186 -21.40 16.53 -0.36
CA GLY A 186 -21.29 17.40 -1.54
C GLY A 186 -21.27 18.90 -1.21
N LYS A 187 -20.93 19.28 0.03
CA LYS A 187 -20.71 20.68 0.43
C LYS A 187 -19.33 21.20 0.02
N VAL A 188 -18.39 20.28 -0.21
CA VAL A 188 -17.04 20.54 -0.71
C VAL A 188 -16.88 19.87 -2.07
N ASP A 189 -16.39 20.60 -3.06
CA ASP A 189 -16.18 20.10 -4.42
C ASP A 189 -14.83 19.39 -4.56
N VAL A 190 -13.80 19.95 -3.93
CA VAL A 190 -12.42 19.47 -4.04
C VAL A 190 -11.79 19.33 -2.66
N LEU A 191 -11.27 18.14 -2.36
CA LEU A 191 -10.53 17.88 -1.13
C LEU A 191 -9.03 17.80 -1.41
N VAL A 192 -8.27 18.76 -0.90
CA VAL A 192 -6.79 18.77 -0.93
C VAL A 192 -6.28 18.07 0.33
N ALA A 193 -5.56 16.96 0.18
CA ALA A 193 -5.20 16.13 1.32
C ALA A 193 -3.81 15.48 1.23
N THR A 194 -3.32 14.99 2.37
CA THR A 194 -2.22 14.01 2.39
C THR A 194 -2.75 12.57 2.26
N THR A 195 -1.86 11.59 2.41
CA THR A 195 -2.15 10.15 2.52
C THR A 195 -3.18 9.77 3.60
N VAL A 196 -3.65 10.69 4.44
CA VAL A 196 -4.67 10.39 5.47
C VAL A 196 -5.98 9.89 4.87
N ILE A 197 -6.27 10.19 3.59
CA ILE A 197 -7.45 9.63 2.90
C ILE A 197 -7.34 8.13 2.60
N GLU A 198 -6.16 7.53 2.80
CA GLU A 198 -5.91 6.11 2.60
C GLU A 198 -6.81 5.24 3.48
N VAL A 199 -7.31 5.75 4.61
CA VAL A 199 -8.25 5.06 5.50
C VAL A 199 -9.39 6.00 5.89
N GLY A 200 -10.34 6.21 4.98
CA GLY A 200 -11.50 7.07 5.25
C GLY A 200 -12.61 6.99 4.20
N VAL A 201 -13.85 7.19 4.68
CA VAL A 201 -15.17 7.26 4.03
C VAL A 201 -15.22 7.12 2.49
N ASP A 202 -16.03 6.17 2.02
CA ASP A 202 -16.34 5.97 0.60
C ASP A 202 -17.25 7.09 0.07
N VAL A 203 -16.74 7.90 -0.87
CA VAL A 203 -17.51 8.97 -1.53
C VAL A 203 -17.81 8.56 -2.97
N SER A 204 -18.98 7.98 -3.19
CA SER A 204 -19.42 7.46 -4.50
C SER A 204 -19.44 8.51 -5.63
N ASN A 205 -19.61 9.78 -5.28
CA ASN A 205 -19.64 10.91 -6.22
C ASN A 205 -18.24 11.47 -6.55
N ALA A 206 -17.18 10.96 -5.92
CA ALA A 206 -15.81 11.34 -6.25
C ALA A 206 -15.33 10.58 -7.50
N THR A 207 -15.14 11.32 -8.59
CA THR A 207 -14.76 10.75 -9.90
C THR A 207 -13.32 11.07 -10.27
N VAL A 208 -12.71 12.11 -9.71
CA VAL A 208 -11.34 12.53 -10.07
C VAL A 208 -10.38 12.40 -8.89
N MET A 209 -9.22 11.79 -9.14
CA MET A 209 -8.07 11.73 -8.24
C MET A 209 -6.88 12.41 -8.92
N VAL A 210 -6.29 13.42 -8.30
CA VAL A 210 -5.03 14.04 -8.74
C VAL A 210 -3.99 13.79 -7.66
N ILE A 211 -2.86 13.18 -8.03
CA ILE A 211 -1.76 12.91 -7.09
C ILE A 211 -0.57 13.75 -7.52
N MET A 212 -0.25 14.77 -6.72
CA MET A 212 0.94 15.62 -6.86
C MET A 212 2.18 14.86 -6.41
N ASP A 213 3.29 15.06 -7.12
CA ASP A 213 4.56 14.34 -6.86
C ASP A 213 4.34 12.83 -6.71
N ALA A 214 3.58 12.22 -7.63
CA ALA A 214 3.17 10.82 -7.57
C ALA A 214 4.38 9.87 -7.48
N ASP A 215 5.54 10.30 -7.99
CA ASP A 215 6.83 9.61 -7.89
C ASP A 215 7.33 9.39 -6.45
N ARG A 216 6.84 10.16 -5.47
CA ARG A 216 7.14 10.00 -4.05
C ARG A 216 6.32 8.92 -3.35
N PHE A 217 5.26 8.43 -3.98
CA PHE A 217 4.39 7.42 -3.41
C PHE A 217 4.79 6.03 -3.87
N GLY A 218 4.73 5.05 -2.96
CA GLY A 218 4.87 3.64 -3.29
C GLY A 218 3.79 3.17 -4.25
N VAL A 219 4.04 2.11 -5.01
CA VAL A 219 3.05 1.56 -5.98
C VAL A 219 1.77 1.15 -5.28
N SER A 220 1.90 0.55 -4.10
CA SER A 220 0.78 0.15 -3.25
C SER A 220 -0.08 1.35 -2.80
N GLN A 221 0.54 2.46 -2.39
CA GLN A 221 -0.17 3.69 -2.01
C GLN A 221 -0.92 4.30 -3.20
N LEU A 222 -0.26 4.39 -4.36
CA LEU A 222 -0.90 4.88 -5.60
C LEU A 222 -2.12 4.03 -5.98
N HIS A 223 -2.02 2.71 -5.79
CA HIS A 223 -3.13 1.79 -6.00
C HIS A 223 -4.31 2.07 -5.07
N GLN A 224 -4.04 2.22 -3.77
CA GLN A 224 -5.06 2.48 -2.76
C GLN A 224 -5.74 3.84 -2.98
N LEU A 225 -4.96 4.90 -3.24
CA LEU A 225 -5.46 6.23 -3.56
C LEU A 225 -6.31 6.21 -4.83
N ARG A 226 -5.84 5.56 -5.91
CA ARG A 226 -6.65 5.36 -7.13
C ARG A 226 -7.98 4.68 -6.82
N GLY A 227 -7.98 3.68 -5.93
CA GLY A 227 -9.17 2.94 -5.53
C GLY A 227 -10.20 3.75 -4.73
N ARG A 228 -9.90 5.01 -4.33
CA ARG A 228 -10.83 5.91 -3.62
C ARG A 228 -11.81 6.65 -4.54
N VAL A 229 -11.58 6.63 -5.86
CA VAL A 229 -12.49 7.23 -6.86
C VAL A 229 -13.18 6.17 -7.71
N GLY A 230 -14.22 6.59 -8.44
CA GLY A 230 -14.94 5.70 -9.38
C GLY A 230 -15.66 4.56 -8.65
N ARG A 231 -16.24 4.86 -7.49
CA ARG A 231 -17.00 3.90 -6.68
C ARG A 231 -18.51 3.93 -6.96
N GLY A 232 -18.99 4.99 -7.61
CA GLY A 232 -20.34 5.07 -8.18
C GLY A 232 -20.42 4.54 -9.61
N SER A 233 -21.49 4.93 -10.31
CA SER A 233 -21.73 4.59 -11.72
C SER A 233 -20.95 5.45 -12.71
N ALA A 234 -20.40 6.58 -12.26
CA ALA A 234 -19.59 7.47 -13.09
C ALA A 234 -18.14 6.95 -13.21
N ALA A 235 -17.58 7.06 -14.42
CA ALA A 235 -16.21 6.64 -14.69
C ALA A 235 -15.21 7.46 -13.85
N GLY A 236 -14.21 6.76 -13.31
CA GLY A 236 -13.15 7.39 -12.53
C GLY A 236 -12.00 7.89 -13.43
N LEU A 237 -11.32 8.94 -12.98
CA LEU A 237 -10.12 9.48 -13.59
C LEU A 237 -9.04 9.66 -12.53
N CYS A 238 -7.86 9.09 -12.76
CA CYS A 238 -6.70 9.25 -11.88
C CYS A 238 -5.53 9.89 -12.65
N LEU A 239 -5.05 11.03 -12.17
CA LEU A 239 -3.99 11.82 -12.77
C LEU A 239 -2.77 11.78 -11.84
N LEU A 240 -1.65 11.25 -12.34
CA LEU A 240 -0.39 11.09 -11.62
C LEU A 240 0.56 12.19 -12.07
N VAL A 241 0.73 13.25 -11.27
CA VAL A 241 1.58 14.39 -11.60
C VAL A 241 3.02 14.08 -11.22
N THR A 242 3.96 14.37 -12.12
CA THR A 242 5.39 14.14 -11.88
C THR A 242 6.24 15.17 -12.60
N HIS A 243 7.35 15.53 -11.96
CA HIS A 243 8.37 16.46 -12.47
C HIS A 243 9.57 15.75 -13.07
N PHE A 244 9.49 14.43 -13.28
CA PHE A 244 10.55 13.65 -13.91
C PHE A 244 10.38 13.57 -15.43
N GLU A 245 11.52 13.65 -16.14
CA GLU A 245 11.60 13.45 -17.59
C GLU A 245 11.24 12.01 -17.99
N ALA A 246 10.87 11.81 -19.26
CA ALA A 246 10.36 10.54 -19.81
C ALA A 246 11.20 9.29 -19.45
N ASP A 247 12.52 9.37 -19.54
CA ASP A 247 13.43 8.22 -19.36
C ASP A 247 13.82 7.97 -17.90
N ALA A 248 13.38 8.81 -16.96
CA ALA A 248 13.74 8.67 -15.56
C ALA A 248 13.05 7.44 -14.91
N PRO A 249 13.73 6.64 -14.07
CA PRO A 249 13.11 5.47 -13.43
C PRO A 249 11.81 5.76 -12.67
N PRO A 250 11.65 6.88 -11.92
CA PRO A 250 10.38 7.21 -11.28
C PRO A 250 9.24 7.45 -12.29
N ARG A 251 9.54 8.03 -13.45
CA ARG A 251 8.58 8.30 -14.51
C ARG A 251 8.09 6.99 -15.15
N LEU A 252 9.02 6.09 -15.49
CA LEU A 252 8.72 4.77 -16.06
C LEU A 252 7.85 3.93 -15.10
N ARG A 253 8.15 3.98 -13.80
CA ARG A 253 7.33 3.34 -12.76
C ARG A 253 5.89 3.87 -12.78
N LEU A 254 5.71 5.19 -12.84
CA LEU A 254 4.36 5.78 -12.91
C LEU A 254 3.60 5.40 -14.18
N GLU A 255 4.28 5.23 -15.31
CA GLU A 255 3.64 4.73 -16.54
C GLU A 255 3.15 3.31 -16.37
N ALA A 256 3.98 2.43 -15.80
CA ALA A 256 3.59 1.06 -15.53
C ALA A 256 2.36 1.01 -14.61
N VAL A 257 2.32 1.85 -13.56
CA VAL A 257 1.16 1.96 -12.66
C VAL A 257 -0.09 2.49 -13.38
N ALA A 258 0.07 3.46 -14.29
CA ALA A 258 -1.05 4.04 -15.03
C ALA A 258 -1.64 3.08 -16.08
N GLN A 259 -0.83 2.17 -16.63
CA GLN A 259 -1.25 1.24 -17.70
C GLN A 259 -2.04 0.03 -17.21
N THR A 260 -1.95 -0.31 -15.92
CA THR A 260 -2.61 -1.51 -15.39
C THR A 260 -3.55 -1.23 -14.23
N HIS A 261 -4.71 -1.88 -14.26
CA HIS A 261 -5.65 -1.91 -13.14
C HIS A 261 -5.51 -3.17 -12.28
N ASP A 262 -4.71 -4.13 -12.73
CA ASP A 262 -4.52 -5.40 -12.04
C ASP A 262 -3.61 -5.23 -10.83
N GLY A 263 -4.16 -5.46 -9.64
CA GLY A 263 -3.43 -5.41 -8.38
C GLY A 263 -2.23 -6.37 -8.35
N PHE A 264 -2.28 -7.51 -9.03
CA PHE A 264 -1.15 -8.45 -9.11
C PHE A 264 0.00 -7.94 -9.95
N ALA A 265 -0.31 -7.29 -11.08
CA ALA A 265 0.71 -6.65 -11.89
C ALA A 265 1.39 -5.52 -11.11
N LEU A 266 0.60 -4.74 -10.36
CA LEU A 266 1.11 -3.66 -9.50
C LEU A 266 1.95 -4.19 -8.35
N SER A 267 1.56 -5.30 -7.72
CA SER A 267 2.34 -5.87 -6.62
C SER A 267 3.69 -6.42 -7.07
N ARG A 268 3.75 -7.04 -8.27
CA ARG A 268 5.03 -7.46 -8.85
C ARG A 268 5.92 -6.25 -9.13
N LEU A 269 5.38 -5.19 -9.71
CA LEU A 269 6.10 -3.93 -9.90
C LEU A 269 6.62 -3.36 -8.57
N ASP A 270 5.79 -3.35 -7.51
CA ASP A 270 6.20 -2.89 -6.18
C ASP A 270 7.37 -3.71 -5.62
N LEU A 271 7.34 -5.04 -5.79
CA LEU A 271 8.38 -5.96 -5.31
C LEU A 271 9.66 -5.93 -6.15
N GLU A 272 9.56 -5.71 -7.46
CA GLU A 272 10.75 -5.49 -8.31
C GLU A 272 11.49 -4.21 -7.91
N HIS A 273 10.75 -3.17 -7.53
CA HIS A 273 11.31 -1.90 -7.06
C HIS A 273 11.85 -1.99 -5.62
N ARG A 274 11.12 -2.64 -4.71
CA ARG A 274 11.56 -2.96 -3.35
C ARG A 274 12.53 -4.14 -3.41
N ARG A 275 13.78 -3.90 -3.81
CA ARG A 275 14.87 -4.91 -3.90
C ARG A 275 14.63 -6.07 -2.92
N GLU A 276 14.63 -7.30 -3.44
CA GLU A 276 14.20 -8.55 -2.77
C GLU A 276 14.68 -8.76 -1.31
N GLY A 277 15.80 -8.14 -0.93
CA GLY A 277 16.36 -8.22 0.42
C GLY A 277 15.59 -7.46 1.52
N ASP A 278 14.77 -6.45 1.17
CA ASP A 278 14.06 -5.63 2.17
C ASP A 278 12.72 -6.25 2.60
N VAL A 279 12.08 -6.97 1.67
CA VAL A 279 10.77 -7.63 1.90
C VAL A 279 10.91 -8.82 2.86
N LEU A 280 12.09 -9.44 2.91
CA LEU A 280 12.44 -10.52 3.85
C LEU A 280 12.84 -10.02 5.24
N GLY A 281 12.77 -8.70 5.48
CA GLY A 281 13.00 -8.07 6.78
C GLY A 281 14.45 -7.69 7.04
N ALA A 282 14.68 -6.38 7.16
CA ALA A 282 15.88 -5.76 7.72
C ALA A 282 16.00 -5.92 9.25
N SER A 283 15.52 -7.02 9.84
CA SER A 283 15.65 -7.32 11.27
C SER A 283 16.52 -8.54 11.58
N GLN A 284 17.49 -8.87 10.73
CA GLN A 284 18.60 -9.74 11.13
C GLN A 284 19.95 -9.23 10.65
N SER A 285 20.50 -8.24 11.36
CA SER A 285 21.94 -7.94 11.29
C SER A 285 22.83 -9.09 11.83
N GLY A 286 22.26 -10.24 12.21
CA GLY A 286 22.97 -11.34 12.84
C GLY A 286 23.00 -12.69 12.12
N ARG A 287 22.04 -13.06 11.26
CA ARG A 287 22.05 -14.37 10.58
C ARG A 287 21.52 -14.23 9.15
N ARG A 288 22.42 -14.41 8.18
CA ARG A 288 22.12 -14.35 6.75
C ARG A 288 21.34 -15.61 6.33
N SER A 289 20.01 -15.53 6.28
CA SER A 289 19.23 -16.34 5.33
C SER A 289 18.72 -15.46 4.19
N SER A 290 19.59 -14.60 3.63
CA SER A 290 19.32 -14.10 2.30
C SER A 290 19.38 -15.29 1.34
N LEU A 291 18.32 -15.52 0.58
CA LEU A 291 18.32 -16.48 -0.51
C LEU A 291 19.44 -16.08 -1.48
N ARG A 292 20.60 -16.75 -1.43
CA ARG A 292 21.79 -16.35 -2.21
C ARG A 292 21.70 -16.74 -3.68
N LEU A 293 20.85 -17.72 -4.00
CA LEU A 293 20.76 -18.35 -5.31
C LEU A 293 19.35 -18.30 -5.90
N LEU A 294 18.36 -17.85 -5.12
CA LEU A 294 16.94 -17.95 -5.47
C LEU A 294 16.30 -16.57 -5.31
N SER A 295 15.65 -16.12 -6.36
CA SER A 295 14.85 -14.90 -6.40
C SER A 295 13.38 -15.29 -6.28
N VAL A 296 12.67 -14.73 -5.32
CA VAL A 296 11.26 -15.06 -5.04
C VAL A 296 10.35 -14.71 -6.22
N LEU A 297 10.72 -13.68 -6.98
CA LEU A 297 9.99 -13.21 -8.15
C LEU A 297 10.33 -14.01 -9.40
N ARG A 298 11.62 -14.23 -9.67
CA ARG A 298 12.06 -14.92 -10.89
C ARG A 298 11.80 -16.42 -10.84
N ASP A 299 11.99 -17.02 -9.68
CA ASP A 299 12.00 -18.47 -9.51
C ASP A 299 10.65 -18.97 -8.97
N GLU A 300 9.56 -18.23 -9.21
CA GLU A 300 8.21 -18.51 -8.69
C GLU A 300 7.74 -19.94 -9.01
N GLU A 301 7.85 -20.36 -10.27
CA GLU A 301 7.44 -21.69 -10.71
C GLU A 301 8.24 -22.80 -9.99
N VAL A 302 9.53 -22.57 -9.74
CA VAL A 302 10.41 -23.53 -9.06
C VAL A 302 10.04 -23.65 -7.59
N ILE A 303 9.74 -22.54 -6.93
CA ILE A 303 9.32 -22.51 -5.52
C ILE A 303 8.00 -23.27 -5.35
N VAL A 304 7.03 -23.01 -6.22
CA VAL A 304 5.73 -23.69 -6.19
C VAL A 304 5.89 -25.19 -6.42
N ALA A 305 6.64 -25.59 -7.47
CA ALA A 305 6.87 -27.00 -7.76
C ALA A 305 7.60 -27.74 -6.63
N ALA A 306 8.58 -27.09 -5.99
CA ALA A 306 9.29 -27.66 -4.84
C ALA A 306 8.36 -27.86 -3.64
N ARG A 307 7.45 -26.92 -3.37
CA ARG A 307 6.44 -27.07 -2.31
C ARG A 307 5.48 -28.19 -2.62
N ASP A 308 4.90 -28.22 -3.82
CA ASP A 308 3.90 -29.23 -4.18
C ASP A 308 4.49 -30.64 -4.07
N ALA A 309 5.76 -30.81 -4.45
CA ALA A 309 6.50 -32.06 -4.24
C ALA A 309 6.71 -32.39 -2.74
N ALA A 310 7.04 -31.39 -1.92
CA ALA A 310 7.21 -31.58 -0.48
C ALA A 310 5.88 -31.93 0.21
N THR A 311 4.79 -31.24 -0.11
CA THR A 311 3.45 -31.52 0.43
C THR A 311 2.99 -32.91 0.03
N ALA A 312 3.11 -33.29 -1.25
CA ALA A 312 2.75 -34.62 -1.70
C ALA A 312 3.58 -35.72 -0.99
N LEU A 313 4.86 -35.46 -0.71
CA LEU A 313 5.70 -36.38 0.04
C LEU A 313 5.20 -36.55 1.48
N ILE A 314 4.95 -35.44 2.19
CA ILE A 314 4.46 -35.45 3.58
C ILE A 314 3.07 -36.08 3.68
N ASP A 315 2.16 -35.81 2.75
CA ASP A 315 0.82 -36.42 2.72
C ASP A 315 0.90 -37.95 2.56
N SER A 316 1.90 -38.44 1.81
CA SER A 316 2.11 -39.87 1.57
C SER A 316 2.92 -40.59 2.66
N ASP A 317 3.85 -39.88 3.31
CA ASP A 317 4.77 -40.40 4.32
C ASP A 317 5.05 -39.30 5.38
N PRO A 318 4.12 -39.10 6.34
CA PRO A 318 4.22 -38.02 7.33
C PRO A 318 5.45 -38.12 8.23
N GLU A 319 5.94 -39.35 8.48
CA GLU A 319 7.13 -39.59 9.30
C GLU A 319 8.43 -39.59 8.48
N LEU A 320 8.34 -39.39 7.16
CA LEU A 320 9.46 -39.49 6.22
C LEU A 320 10.25 -40.81 6.39
N ALA A 321 9.56 -41.90 6.74
CA ALA A 321 10.15 -43.20 7.03
C ALA A 321 10.90 -43.80 5.82
N ALA A 322 10.42 -43.53 4.61
CA ALA A 322 11.09 -43.92 3.37
C ALA A 322 12.29 -43.03 3.03
N HIS A 323 12.45 -41.88 3.70
CA HIS A 323 13.49 -40.89 3.46
C HIS A 323 14.25 -40.47 4.74
N PRO A 324 15.01 -41.36 5.40
CA PRO A 324 15.63 -41.10 6.70
C PRO A 324 16.62 -39.92 6.71
N ALA A 325 17.33 -39.71 5.60
CA ALA A 325 18.25 -38.58 5.45
C ALA A 325 17.51 -37.24 5.40
N LEU A 326 16.35 -37.21 4.71
CA LEU A 326 15.50 -36.03 4.65
C LEU A 326 14.84 -35.79 6.01
N ALA A 327 14.35 -36.84 6.67
CA ALA A 327 13.81 -36.77 8.02
C ALA A 327 14.82 -36.14 9.00
N HIS A 328 16.10 -36.54 8.92
CA HIS A 328 17.15 -35.97 9.75
C HIS A 328 17.36 -34.46 9.51
N VAL A 329 17.40 -34.04 8.23
CA VAL A 329 17.55 -32.62 7.86
C VAL A 329 16.34 -31.80 8.29
N VAL A 330 15.12 -32.32 8.09
CA VAL A 330 13.88 -31.66 8.53
C VAL A 330 13.86 -31.54 10.04
N HIS A 331 14.19 -32.60 10.79
CA HIS A 331 14.29 -32.52 12.24
C HIS A 331 15.32 -31.50 12.71
N GLN A 332 16.50 -31.40 12.07
CA GLN A 332 17.48 -30.36 12.39
C GLN A 332 16.95 -28.96 12.10
N ALA A 333 16.35 -28.74 10.92
CA ALA A 333 15.81 -27.44 10.52
C ALA A 333 14.63 -27.01 11.41
N VAL A 334 13.75 -27.95 11.79
CA VAL A 334 12.66 -27.71 12.73
C VAL A 334 13.21 -27.46 14.13
N SER A 335 14.23 -28.18 14.60
CA SER A 335 14.84 -27.92 15.92
C SER A 335 15.48 -26.53 16.00
N ASP A 336 16.12 -26.08 14.92
CA ASP A 336 16.70 -24.73 14.82
C ASP A 336 15.62 -23.64 14.63
N GLY A 337 14.49 -23.97 13.98
CA GLY A 337 13.32 -23.10 13.83
C GLY A 337 12.39 -23.07 15.05
N VAL A 338 12.41 -24.10 15.89
CA VAL A 338 11.67 -24.19 17.15
C VAL A 338 12.31 -23.29 18.20
N GLU A 339 13.59 -22.93 18.13
CA GLU A 339 14.11 -21.78 18.91
C GLU A 339 13.45 -20.43 18.54
N PHE A 340 12.72 -20.36 17.43
CA PHE A 340 11.93 -19.19 17.01
C PHE A 340 10.43 -19.33 17.33
N LEU A 341 9.94 -20.55 17.57
CA LEU A 341 8.55 -20.83 17.97
C LEU A 341 8.39 -21.06 19.50
N ASP A 342 9.45 -21.50 20.18
CA ASP A 342 9.50 -21.88 21.61
C ASP A 342 10.52 -21.05 22.43
N LYS A 343 10.84 -19.82 22.02
CA LYS A 343 11.44 -18.88 22.98
C LYS A 343 10.36 -18.33 23.90
N THR A 344 10.27 -19.02 25.05
CA THR A 344 9.58 -18.72 26.32
C THR A 344 9.42 -17.24 26.64
#